data_AF-A0AAX4KS44-F1
#
_entry.id   AF-A0AAX4KS44-F1
#
_cell.length_a   1.000
_cell.length_b   1.000
_cell.length_c   1.000
_cell.angle_alpha   90.00
_cell.angle_beta   90.00
_cell.angle_gamma   90.00
#
_symmetry.space_group_name_H-M   'P 1'
#
loop_
_entity.id
_entity.type
_entity.pdbx_description
1 polymer ?
#
loop_
_entity_poly.entity_id
_entity_poly.type
_entity_poly.pdbx_seq_one_letter_code
_entity_poly.pdbx_strand_id
1 'polypeptide(L)'
;MGSQPESRSIKEDLTLNSSDNQEFKVHSYHCKAHSTVLRDMLESPGLNESAIPIDATGSHLRLFLNLMTRWEVLNPSDSGTWLRLLELCDKYDFHLVRRRLKQRLRSHSYKSPWDAFCIASHLDELDLAKKAIKRFGSLKGDRDIELGRMPIKMASQPTLPYLLGLLHGKNLVAHSDDPSWAAVSEIFYPAT
;
A
#
# COMPACT_ATOMS: atom_id res chain seq x y z
N MET A 1 7.20 -0.16 54.47
CA MET A 1 7.07 -1.19 53.41
C MET A 1 6.21 -0.58 52.32
N GLY A 2 6.84 0.08 51.35
CA GLY A 2 6.13 0.72 50.23
C GLY A 2 5.94 -0.31 49.13
N SER A 3 4.70 -0.74 48.93
CA SER A 3 4.32 -1.60 47.81
C SER A 3 4.61 -0.86 46.51
N GLN A 4 5.58 -1.36 45.74
CA GLN A 4 5.77 -0.92 44.35
C GLN A 4 4.48 -1.22 43.58
N PRO A 5 3.97 -0.28 42.75
CA PRO A 5 2.86 -0.59 41.87
C PRO A 5 3.35 -1.65 40.88
N GLU A 6 2.73 -2.83 40.92
CA GLU A 6 2.87 -3.83 39.87
C GLU A 6 2.61 -3.13 38.54
N SER A 7 3.61 -3.10 37.66
CA SER A 7 3.39 -2.72 36.28
C SER A 7 2.36 -3.70 35.75
N ARG A 8 1.10 -3.24 35.57
CA ARG A 8 0.10 -3.95 34.80
C ARG A 8 0.69 -4.14 33.42
N SER A 9 1.35 -5.29 33.21
CA SER A 9 1.64 -5.81 31.89
C SER A 9 0.29 -5.86 31.19
N ILE A 10 0.04 -4.89 30.31
CA ILE A 10 -1.18 -4.83 29.51
C ILE A 10 -1.14 -6.12 28.70
N LYS A 11 -1.96 -7.09 29.07
CA LYS A 11 -1.96 -8.41 28.43
C LYS A 11 -2.63 -8.26 27.07
N GLU A 12 -2.12 -8.97 26.08
CA GLU A 12 -2.81 -9.13 24.80
C GLU A 12 -4.14 -9.84 25.07
N ASP A 13 -5.24 -9.17 24.71
CA ASP A 13 -6.62 -9.52 25.04
C ASP A 13 -7.45 -9.87 23.80
N LEU A 14 -6.84 -9.79 22.61
CA LEU A 14 -7.47 -10.12 21.33
C LEU A 14 -6.60 -11.09 20.53
N THR A 15 -7.24 -12.11 19.96
CA THR A 15 -6.60 -13.03 19.01
C THR A 15 -7.14 -12.78 17.61
N LEU A 16 -6.24 -12.56 16.64
CA LEU A 16 -6.56 -12.49 15.21
C LEU A 16 -6.01 -13.73 14.52
N ASN A 17 -6.81 -14.35 13.65
CA ASN A 17 -6.39 -15.51 12.88
C ASN A 17 -6.22 -15.16 11.41
N SER A 18 -5.06 -15.42 10.85
CA SER A 18 -4.82 -15.26 9.41
C SER A 18 -5.50 -16.36 8.60
N SER A 19 -5.61 -16.16 7.28
CA SER A 19 -6.19 -17.12 6.34
C SER A 19 -5.40 -18.43 6.22
N ASP A 20 -4.12 -18.41 6.62
CA ASP A 20 -3.22 -19.57 6.71
C ASP A 20 -3.11 -20.10 8.16
N ASN A 21 -4.12 -19.81 9.00
CA ASN A 21 -4.27 -20.31 10.38
C ASN A 21 -3.12 -19.94 11.33
N GLN A 22 -2.45 -18.80 11.12
CA GLN A 22 -1.53 -18.25 12.10
C GLN A 22 -2.29 -17.34 13.08
N GLU A 23 -2.02 -17.53 14.37
CA GLU A 23 -2.63 -16.73 15.43
C GLU A 23 -1.74 -15.55 15.81
N PHE A 24 -2.37 -14.38 15.96
CA PHE A 24 -1.73 -13.15 16.38
C PHE A 24 -2.44 -12.62 17.62
N LYS A 25 -1.73 -12.61 18.73
CA LYS A 25 -2.19 -11.97 19.96
C LYS A 25 -1.84 -10.48 19.89
N VAL A 26 -2.84 -9.64 20.10
CA VAL A 26 -2.72 -8.19 20.00
C VAL A 26 -3.53 -7.51 21.11
N HIS A 27 -3.26 -6.24 21.38
CA HIS A 27 -4.10 -5.45 22.26
C HIS A 27 -5.30 -4.91 21.48
N SER A 28 -6.51 -5.23 21.96
CA SER A 28 -7.77 -4.72 21.43
C SER A 28 -7.77 -3.20 21.35
N TYR A 29 -7.15 -2.53 22.33
CA TYR A 29 -6.95 -1.08 22.34
C TYR A 29 -6.35 -0.54 21.04
N HIS A 30 -5.30 -1.17 20.50
CA HIS A 30 -4.68 -0.72 19.25
C HIS A 30 -5.60 -0.92 18.05
N CYS A 31 -6.31 -2.05 17.99
CA CYS A 31 -7.28 -2.33 16.94
C CYS A 31 -8.43 -1.31 16.97
N LYS A 32 -9.02 -1.05 18.15
CA LYS A 32 -10.11 -0.08 18.34
C LYS A 32 -9.68 1.35 18.01
N ALA A 33 -8.45 1.72 18.36
CA ALA A 33 -7.93 3.05 18.10
C ALA A 33 -7.68 3.33 16.61
N HIS A 34 -7.39 2.28 15.82
CA HIS A 34 -7.00 2.42 14.42
C HIS A 34 -8.08 1.98 13.41
N SER A 35 -9.11 1.24 13.83
CA SER A 35 -10.19 0.74 12.98
C SER A 35 -11.56 0.96 13.64
N THR A 36 -12.43 1.67 12.95
CA THR A 36 -13.84 1.86 13.35
C THR A 36 -14.59 0.52 13.28
N VAL A 37 -14.35 -0.27 12.23
CA VAL A 37 -14.94 -1.60 12.03
C VAL A 37 -14.61 -2.53 13.19
N LEU A 38 -13.33 -2.63 13.58
CA LEU A 38 -12.95 -3.48 14.71
C LEU A 38 -13.43 -2.92 16.04
N ARG A 39 -13.52 -1.60 16.19
CA ARG A 39 -14.12 -1.00 17.38
C ARG A 39 -15.57 -1.43 17.54
N ASP A 40 -16.37 -1.25 16.51
CA ASP A 40 -17.80 -1.57 16.54
C ASP A 40 -18.02 -3.09 16.69
N MET A 41 -17.19 -3.91 16.04
CA MET A 41 -17.19 -5.37 16.17
C MET A 41 -16.87 -5.84 17.60
N LEU A 42 -15.88 -5.23 18.25
CA LEU A 42 -15.43 -5.58 19.61
C LEU A 42 -16.26 -4.92 20.72
N GLU A 43 -17.16 -4.00 20.39
CA GLU A 43 -18.14 -3.43 21.32
C GLU A 43 -19.48 -4.16 21.26
N SER A 44 -19.69 -5.00 20.24
CA SER A 44 -20.88 -5.82 20.08
C SER A 44 -20.89 -6.98 21.09
N PRO A 45 -21.98 -7.16 21.86
CA PRO A 45 -22.08 -8.24 22.85
C PRO A 45 -22.03 -9.61 22.16
N GLY A 46 -21.11 -10.47 22.61
CA GLY A 46 -20.97 -11.86 22.13
C GLY A 46 -19.71 -12.16 21.30
N LEU A 47 -18.91 -11.16 20.93
CA LEU A 47 -17.68 -11.34 20.12
C LEU A 47 -16.37 -11.37 20.92
N ASN A 48 -16.42 -11.16 22.24
CA ASN A 48 -15.23 -10.93 23.06
C ASN A 48 -14.37 -12.17 23.33
N GLU A 49 -14.85 -13.38 23.01
CA GLU A 49 -14.16 -14.62 23.39
C GLU A 49 -13.60 -15.42 22.21
N SER A 50 -13.97 -15.09 20.97
CA SER A 50 -13.54 -15.82 19.78
C SER A 50 -12.41 -15.10 19.02
N ALA A 51 -11.47 -15.87 18.48
CA ALA A 51 -10.47 -15.32 17.57
C ALA A 51 -11.13 -14.73 16.32
N ILE A 52 -10.72 -13.52 15.92
CA ILE A 52 -11.30 -12.84 14.75
C ILE A 52 -10.55 -13.30 13.49
N PRO A 53 -11.24 -13.93 12.52
CA PRO A 53 -10.61 -14.31 11.26
C PRO A 53 -10.36 -13.06 10.41
N ILE A 54 -9.11 -12.90 9.98
CA ILE A 54 -8.67 -11.84 9.07
C ILE A 54 -8.25 -12.48 7.76
N ASP A 55 -8.87 -12.01 6.68
CA ASP A 55 -8.58 -12.41 5.30
C ASP A 55 -7.22 -11.86 4.79
N ALA A 56 -6.15 -12.30 5.42
CA ALA A 56 -4.76 -11.99 5.09
C ALA A 56 -3.88 -13.18 5.49
N THR A 57 -2.81 -13.44 4.76
CA THR A 57 -1.78 -14.39 5.20
C THR A 57 -1.07 -13.87 6.46
N GLY A 58 -0.46 -14.76 7.24
CA GLY A 58 0.24 -14.35 8.45
C GLY A 58 1.40 -13.39 8.19
N SER A 59 2.05 -13.48 7.03
CA SER A 59 3.10 -12.52 6.61
C SER A 59 2.53 -11.11 6.39
N HIS A 60 1.41 -11.00 5.66
CA HIS A 60 0.74 -9.71 5.42
C HIS A 60 0.15 -9.14 6.71
N LEU A 61 -0.49 -9.99 7.52
CA LEU A 61 -1.06 -9.58 8.80
C LEU A 61 0.02 -9.09 9.77
N ARG A 62 1.16 -9.79 9.87
CA ARG A 62 2.30 -9.33 10.68
C ARG A 62 2.82 -7.98 10.22
N LEU A 63 2.98 -7.79 8.91
CA LEU A 63 3.44 -6.52 8.34
C LEU A 63 2.43 -5.40 8.65
N PHE A 64 1.14 -5.70 8.49
CA PHE A 64 0.04 -4.81 8.81
C PHE A 64 -0.01 -4.39 10.29
N LEU A 65 0.09 -5.35 11.22
CA LEU A 65 0.14 -5.11 12.66
C LEU A 65 1.37 -4.27 13.06
N ASN A 66 2.51 -4.54 12.43
CA ASN A 66 3.71 -3.74 12.62
C ASN A 66 3.51 -2.29 12.14
N LEU A 67 2.81 -2.05 11.03
CA LEU A 67 2.54 -0.69 10.53
C LEU A 67 1.67 0.16 11.47
N MET A 68 0.83 -0.49 12.27
CA MET A 68 0.04 0.18 13.31
C MET A 68 0.93 0.63 14.48
N THR A 69 1.75 -0.29 14.97
CA THR A 69 2.44 -0.16 16.26
C THR A 69 3.85 0.41 16.15
N ARG A 70 4.54 0.19 15.04
CA ARG A 70 5.95 0.52 14.84
C ARG A 70 6.12 1.56 13.74
N TRP A 71 7.01 2.51 13.98
CA TRP A 71 7.39 3.51 12.99
C TRP A 71 8.37 2.94 11.96
N GLU A 72 9.30 2.10 12.39
CA GLU A 72 10.37 1.50 11.58
C GLU A 72 9.95 0.13 11.05
N VAL A 73 9.11 0.13 10.02
CA VAL A 73 8.69 -1.11 9.36
C VAL A 73 9.18 -1.07 7.93
N LEU A 74 9.80 -2.17 7.49
CA LEU A 74 10.25 -2.33 6.12
C LEU A 74 9.08 -2.08 5.15
N ASN A 75 9.39 -1.45 4.02
CA ASN A 75 8.41 -1.31 2.96
C ASN A 75 8.07 -2.71 2.41
N PRO A 76 6.82 -2.92 1.95
CA PRO A 76 6.49 -4.10 1.17
C PRO A 76 7.48 -4.31 0.02
N SER A 77 7.87 -5.57 -0.18
CA SER A 77 8.90 -5.95 -1.15
C SER A 77 8.40 -5.90 -2.59
N ASP A 78 7.11 -6.11 -2.82
CA ASP A 78 6.48 -6.22 -4.13
C ASP A 78 5.12 -5.50 -4.19
N SER A 79 4.70 -5.17 -5.41
CA SER A 79 3.44 -4.46 -5.69
C SER A 79 2.20 -5.21 -5.23
N GLY A 80 2.20 -6.55 -5.26
CA GLY A 80 1.08 -7.37 -4.79
C GLY A 80 0.86 -7.21 -3.28
N THR A 81 1.93 -7.25 -2.50
CA THR A 81 1.87 -6.98 -1.06
C THR A 81 1.38 -5.56 -0.78
N TRP A 82 1.81 -4.55 -1.54
CA TRP A 82 1.30 -3.18 -1.39
C TRP A 82 -0.22 -3.10 -1.57
N LEU A 83 -0.73 -3.66 -2.67
CA LEU A 83 -2.16 -3.65 -2.98
C LEU A 83 -2.95 -4.39 -1.92
N ARG A 84 -2.50 -5.58 -1.51
CA ARG A 84 -3.20 -6.37 -0.50
C ARG A 84 -3.28 -5.66 0.86
N LEU A 85 -2.23 -4.96 1.26
CA LEU A 85 -2.26 -4.17 2.50
C LEU A 85 -3.20 -2.98 2.42
N LEU A 86 -3.29 -2.33 1.25
CA LEU A 86 -4.22 -1.22 1.05
C LEU A 86 -5.69 -1.69 1.01
N GLU A 87 -5.96 -2.82 0.37
CA GLU A 87 -7.27 -3.50 0.42
C GLU A 87 -7.67 -3.84 1.86
N LEU A 88 -6.73 -4.37 2.66
CA LEU A 88 -6.99 -4.63 4.08
C LEU A 88 -7.28 -3.35 4.86
N CYS A 89 -6.60 -2.25 4.53
CA CYS A 89 -6.90 -0.97 5.16
C CYS A 89 -8.33 -0.50 4.83
N ASP A 90 -8.79 -0.71 3.59
CA ASP A 90 -10.14 -0.31 3.18
C ASP A 90 -11.20 -1.21 3.79
N LYS A 91 -10.96 -2.53 3.79
CA LYS A 91 -11.88 -3.54 4.34
C LYS A 91 -12.19 -3.34 5.82
N TYR A 92 -11.20 -2.92 6.61
CA TYR A 92 -11.34 -2.72 8.05
C TYR A 92 -11.23 -1.25 8.47
N ASP A 93 -11.34 -0.30 7.55
CA ASP A 93 -11.30 1.14 7.79
C ASP A 93 -10.11 1.65 8.64
N PHE A 94 -8.91 1.18 8.29
CA PHE A 94 -7.66 1.62 8.93
C PHE A 94 -7.08 2.87 8.26
N HIS A 95 -7.80 3.98 8.33
CA HIS A 95 -7.45 5.24 7.65
C HIS A 95 -6.02 5.76 7.98
N LEU A 96 -5.57 5.67 9.24
CA LEU A 96 -4.21 6.09 9.62
C LEU A 96 -3.12 5.21 9.00
N VAL A 97 -3.36 3.90 8.94
CA VAL A 97 -2.42 2.94 8.34
C VAL A 97 -2.38 3.14 6.83
N ARG A 98 -3.55 3.33 6.19
CA ARG A 98 -3.66 3.68 4.77
C ARG A 98 -2.86 4.94 4.45
N ARG A 99 -3.01 6.00 5.26
CA ARG A 99 -2.27 7.25 5.07
C ARG A 99 -0.76 7.04 5.18
N ARG A 100 -0.29 6.26 6.17
CA ARG A 100 1.13 5.90 6.33
C ARG A 100 1.64 5.11 5.14
N LEU A 101 0.89 4.11 4.66
CA LEU A 101 1.23 3.33 3.47
C LEU A 101 1.35 4.23 2.23
N LYS A 102 0.36 5.09 1.97
CA LYS A 102 0.42 6.05 0.85
C LYS A 102 1.63 6.99 0.95
N GLN A 103 1.96 7.47 2.13
CA GLN A 103 3.15 8.30 2.34
C GLN A 103 4.44 7.54 2.01
N ARG A 104 4.53 6.27 2.42
CA ARG A 104 5.68 5.42 2.10
C ARG A 104 5.75 5.05 0.62
N LEU A 105 4.60 4.87 -0.03
CA LEU A 105 4.50 4.63 -1.46
C LEU A 105 5.01 5.84 -2.27
N ARG A 106 4.74 7.07 -1.80
CA ARG A 106 5.35 8.29 -2.37
C ARG A 106 6.87 8.29 -2.25
N SER A 107 7.43 7.79 -1.15
CA SER A 107 8.89 7.63 -1.01
C SER A 107 9.41 6.49 -1.90
N HIS A 108 8.63 5.42 -2.07
CA HIS A 108 8.95 4.30 -2.93
C HIS A 108 8.99 4.68 -4.41
N SER A 109 8.15 5.62 -4.85
CA SER A 109 8.16 6.11 -6.24
C SER A 109 9.47 6.79 -6.65
N TYR A 110 10.32 7.19 -5.69
CA TYR A 110 11.67 7.67 -6.00
C TYR A 110 12.66 6.54 -6.29
N LYS A 111 12.44 5.35 -5.73
CA LYS A 111 13.33 4.19 -5.87
C LYS A 111 12.90 3.28 -7.03
N SER A 112 11.59 3.09 -7.16
CA SER A 112 10.93 2.23 -8.14
C SER A 112 9.66 2.93 -8.66
N PRO A 113 9.80 3.94 -9.55
CA PRO A 113 8.66 4.66 -10.09
C PRO A 113 7.74 3.77 -10.94
N TRP A 114 8.26 2.74 -11.63
CA TRP A 114 7.41 1.81 -12.38
C TRP A 114 6.46 1.03 -11.46
N ASP A 115 6.99 0.46 -10.36
CA ASP A 115 6.17 -0.26 -9.38
C ASP A 115 5.13 0.69 -8.76
N ALA A 116 5.54 1.91 -8.41
CA ALA A 116 4.62 2.92 -7.89
C ALA A 116 3.53 3.32 -8.90
N PHE A 117 3.85 3.39 -10.19
CA PHE A 117 2.87 3.63 -11.26
C PHE A 117 1.89 2.46 -11.37
N CYS A 118 2.37 1.22 -11.33
CA CYS A 118 1.51 0.03 -11.36
C CYS A 118 0.58 0.02 -10.15
N ILE A 119 1.09 0.24 -8.95
CA ILE A 119 0.28 0.31 -7.73
C ILE A 119 -0.75 1.44 -7.85
N ALA A 120 -0.35 2.63 -8.31
CA ALA A 120 -1.28 3.75 -8.52
C ALA A 120 -2.40 3.43 -9.52
N SER A 121 -2.09 2.66 -10.57
CA SER A 121 -3.07 2.27 -11.59
C SER A 121 -4.17 1.34 -11.07
N HIS A 122 -3.85 0.48 -10.11
CA HIS A 122 -4.82 -0.43 -9.47
C HIS A 122 -5.65 0.28 -8.38
N LEU A 123 -5.12 1.35 -7.81
CA LEU A 123 -5.81 2.16 -6.80
C LEU A 123 -6.61 3.32 -7.39
N ASP A 124 -6.53 3.51 -8.71
CA ASP A 124 -7.03 4.66 -9.44
C ASP A 124 -6.55 6.02 -8.87
N GLU A 125 -5.28 6.09 -8.48
CA GLU A 125 -4.67 7.27 -7.87
C GLU A 125 -3.89 8.10 -8.91
N LEU A 126 -4.60 8.90 -9.69
CA LEU A 126 -4.04 9.71 -10.79
C LEU A 126 -2.83 10.55 -10.35
N ASP A 127 -2.93 11.27 -9.23
CA ASP A 127 -1.85 12.12 -8.73
C ASP A 127 -0.56 11.35 -8.42
N LEU A 128 -0.70 10.12 -7.92
CA LEU A 128 0.44 9.26 -7.64
C LEU A 128 1.05 8.72 -8.94
N ALA A 129 0.20 8.33 -9.90
CA ALA A 129 0.65 7.91 -11.21
C ALA A 129 1.42 9.03 -11.93
N LYS A 130 0.91 10.27 -11.96
CA LYS A 130 1.61 11.43 -12.51
C LYS A 130 2.97 11.64 -11.84
N LYS A 131 3.02 11.61 -10.50
CA LYS A 131 4.27 11.75 -9.74
C LYS A 131 5.28 10.64 -10.06
N ALA A 132 4.81 9.41 -10.26
CA ALA A 132 5.66 8.29 -10.66
C ALA A 132 6.21 8.50 -12.09
N ILE A 133 5.36 8.87 -13.05
CA ILE A 133 5.76 9.16 -14.44
C ILE A 133 6.84 10.23 -14.50
N LYS A 134 6.68 11.33 -13.75
CA LYS A 134 7.67 12.43 -13.70
C LYS A 134 9.07 11.96 -13.31
N ARG A 135 9.17 10.80 -12.63
CA ARG A 135 10.43 10.21 -12.15
C ARG A 135 11.01 9.15 -13.08
N PHE A 136 10.32 8.74 -14.15
CA PHE A 136 10.83 7.75 -15.11
C PHE A 136 12.19 8.18 -15.68
N GLY A 137 12.33 9.47 -16.02
CA GLY A 137 13.60 10.02 -16.53
C GLY A 137 14.71 10.22 -15.51
N SER A 138 14.46 10.00 -14.22
CA SER A 138 15.50 10.09 -13.18
C SER A 138 16.27 8.78 -12.99
N LEU A 139 15.78 7.67 -13.56
CA LEU A 139 16.46 6.39 -13.53
C LEU A 139 17.48 6.33 -14.68
N LYS A 140 18.69 5.83 -14.39
CA LYS A 140 19.74 5.59 -15.38
C LYS A 140 20.11 4.10 -15.40
N GLY A 141 20.52 3.59 -16.56
CA GLY A 141 20.98 2.19 -16.73
C GLY A 141 19.81 1.22 -16.91
N ASP A 142 19.92 0.01 -16.34
CA ASP A 142 18.93 -1.09 -16.47
C ASP A 142 17.52 -0.77 -15.94
N ARG A 143 17.34 0.40 -15.31
CA ARG A 143 16.05 0.88 -14.79
C ARG A 143 15.41 1.95 -15.68
N ASP A 144 16.03 2.30 -16.80
CA ASP A 144 15.41 3.22 -17.76
C ASP A 144 14.19 2.54 -18.40
N ILE A 145 13.11 3.31 -18.53
CA ILE A 145 11.81 2.80 -18.98
C ILE A 145 11.68 3.11 -20.47
N GLU A 146 12.20 2.22 -21.31
CA GLU A 146 11.96 2.28 -22.74
C GLU A 146 10.64 1.58 -23.10
N LEU A 147 9.55 2.35 -23.22
CA LEU A 147 8.22 1.82 -23.55
C LEU A 147 8.21 0.95 -24.82
N GLY A 148 9.04 1.28 -25.82
CA GLY A 148 9.14 0.53 -27.08
C GLY A 148 9.85 -0.82 -26.99
N ARG A 149 10.58 -1.09 -25.89
CA ARG A 149 11.29 -2.36 -25.65
C ARG A 149 10.83 -3.07 -24.38
N MET A 150 9.69 -2.65 -23.84
CA MET A 150 9.14 -3.18 -22.60
C MET A 150 8.77 -4.66 -22.74
N PRO A 151 9.25 -5.54 -21.85
CA PRO A 151 8.80 -6.94 -21.82
C PRO A 151 7.29 -7.03 -21.56
N ILE A 152 6.62 -8.02 -22.16
CA ILE A 152 5.17 -8.25 -21.97
C ILE A 152 4.80 -8.38 -20.49
N LYS A 153 5.64 -9.05 -19.70
CA LYS A 153 5.46 -9.21 -18.25
C LYS A 153 5.41 -7.88 -17.48
N MET A 154 6.10 -6.86 -17.97
CA MET A 154 6.10 -5.52 -17.37
C MET A 154 4.86 -4.75 -17.82
N ALA A 155 4.52 -4.81 -19.12
CA ALA A 155 3.31 -4.21 -19.67
C ALA A 155 2.01 -4.76 -19.04
N SER A 156 2.01 -6.00 -18.54
CA SER A 156 0.85 -6.60 -17.88
C SER A 156 0.66 -6.21 -16.40
N GLN A 157 1.59 -5.44 -15.82
CA GLN A 157 1.53 -5.06 -14.40
C GLN A 157 0.53 -3.93 -14.09
N PRO A 158 0.49 -2.81 -14.84
CA PRO A 158 -0.51 -1.77 -14.61
C PRO A 158 -1.86 -2.16 -15.20
N THR A 159 -2.91 -1.44 -14.82
CA THR A 159 -4.22 -1.56 -15.47
C THR A 159 -4.15 -1.05 -16.91
N LEU A 160 -4.94 -1.67 -17.80
CA LEU A 160 -4.94 -1.35 -19.23
C LEU A 160 -5.24 0.15 -19.51
N PRO A 161 -6.24 0.79 -18.85
CA PRO A 161 -6.49 2.23 -18.97
C PRO A 161 -5.24 3.09 -18.74
N TYR A 162 -4.50 2.82 -17.67
CA TYR A 162 -3.31 3.59 -17.30
C TYR A 162 -2.16 3.33 -18.28
N LEU A 163 -1.98 2.08 -18.73
CA LEU A 163 -0.95 1.76 -19.72
C LEU A 163 -1.20 2.47 -21.06
N LEU A 164 -2.44 2.41 -21.56
CA LEU A 164 -2.81 3.08 -22.81
C LEU A 164 -2.66 4.59 -22.70
N GLY A 165 -3.09 5.18 -21.57
CA GLY A 165 -2.89 6.60 -21.28
C GLY A 165 -1.41 7.02 -21.29
N LEU A 166 -0.54 6.16 -20.75
CA LEU A 166 0.90 6.40 -20.71
C LEU A 166 1.52 6.35 -22.12
N LEU A 167 1.16 5.34 -22.91
CA LEU A 167 1.61 5.19 -24.30
C LEU A 167 1.15 6.38 -25.16
N HIS A 168 -0.11 6.78 -25.00
CA HIS A 168 -0.68 7.93 -25.70
C HIS A 168 0.05 9.22 -25.34
N GLY A 169 0.22 9.50 -24.04
CA GLY A 169 0.95 10.66 -23.57
C GLY A 169 2.39 10.69 -24.06
N LYS A 170 3.09 9.54 -24.11
CA LYS A 170 4.45 9.47 -24.66
C LYS A 170 4.48 9.79 -26.15
N ASN A 171 3.52 9.30 -26.93
CA ASN A 171 3.45 9.54 -28.37
C ASN A 171 3.23 11.03 -28.68
N LEU A 172 2.31 11.68 -27.97
CA LEU A 172 2.05 13.13 -28.12
C LEU A 172 3.29 13.98 -27.84
N VAL A 173 4.02 13.64 -26.78
CA VAL A 173 5.22 14.37 -26.36
C VAL A 173 6.45 14.06 -27.24
N ALA A 174 6.47 12.93 -27.93
CA ALA A 174 7.61 12.52 -28.77
C ALA A 174 7.93 13.52 -29.90
N HIS A 175 6.96 14.30 -30.34
CA HIS A 175 7.09 15.30 -31.40
C HIS A 175 7.09 16.75 -30.87
N SER A 176 7.16 16.93 -29.55
CA SER A 176 7.14 18.25 -28.91
C SER A 176 8.54 18.77 -28.62
N ASP A 177 8.64 20.08 -28.34
CA ASP A 177 9.90 20.76 -28.00
C ASP A 177 10.55 20.24 -26.69
N ASP A 178 9.77 19.62 -25.79
CA ASP A 178 10.25 18.99 -24.57
C ASP A 178 9.82 17.51 -24.48
N PRO A 179 10.60 16.56 -25.03
CA PRO A 179 10.26 15.14 -25.00
C PRO A 179 10.47 14.46 -23.63
N SER A 180 10.41 15.22 -22.53
CA SER A 180 10.67 14.75 -21.17
C SER A 180 9.50 13.97 -20.55
N TRP A 181 9.83 13.12 -19.58
CA TRP A 181 8.83 12.46 -18.74
C TRP A 181 8.05 13.43 -17.85
N ALA A 182 8.57 14.64 -17.61
CA ALA A 182 7.82 15.69 -16.94
C ALA A 182 6.67 16.17 -17.82
N ALA A 183 6.91 16.42 -19.12
CA ALA A 183 5.85 16.78 -20.06
C ALA A 183 4.78 15.68 -20.19
N VAL A 184 5.19 14.41 -20.26
CA VAL A 184 4.25 13.25 -20.28
C VAL A 184 3.37 13.23 -19.02
N SER A 185 3.95 13.50 -17.85
CA SER A 185 3.24 13.51 -16.57
C SER A 185 2.10 14.55 -16.53
N GLU A 186 2.32 15.75 -17.08
CA GLU A 186 1.33 16.82 -17.05
C GLU A 186 0.08 16.46 -17.88
N ILE A 187 0.29 15.91 -19.08
CA ILE A 187 -0.80 15.55 -20.01
C ILE A 187 -1.38 14.15 -19.77
N PHE A 188 -0.82 13.37 -18.86
CA PHE A 188 -1.23 12.00 -18.62
C PHE A 188 -2.65 11.91 -18.04
N TYR A 189 -3.48 11.07 -18.66
CA TYR A 189 -4.76 10.61 -18.14
C TYR A 189 -4.99 9.15 -18.51
N PRO A 190 -5.65 8.34 -17.65
CA PRO A 190 -6.06 6.98 -18.00
C PRO A 190 -7.02 7.00 -19.20
N ALA A 191 -6.88 6.03 -20.11
CA ALA A 191 -7.83 5.87 -21.21
C ALA A 191 -9.20 5.41 -20.68
N THR A 192 -10.26 6.09 -21.10
CA THR A 192 -11.65 5.75 -20.74
C THR A 192 -12.19 4.59 -21.57
#